data_AF-A0A536H1Z1-F1
#
_entry.id   AF-A0A536H1Z1-F1
#
_cell.length_a   1.000
_cell.length_b   1.000
_cell.length_c   1.000
_cell.angle_alpha   90.00
_cell.angle_beta   90.00
_cell.angle_gamma   90.00
#
_symmetry.space_group_name_H-M   'P 1'
#
loop_
_entity.id
_entity.type
_entity.pdbx_description
1 polymer ?
#
loop_
_entity_poly.entity_id
_entity_poly.type
_entity_poly.pdbx_seq_one_letter_code
_entity_poly.pdbx_strand_id
1 'polypeptide(L)' 'MTDILFMTPYYSPEKTAPAIRISETAQCLVKRGYQVTVLTTFPNFPTGIVPPEYRGH' A
#
# COMPACT_ATOMS: atom_id res chain seq x y z
N MET A 1 -6.93 15.31 15.54
CA MET A 1 -6.12 14.34 14.77
C MET A 1 -6.91 14.07 13.49
N THR A 2 -6.30 14.20 12.31
CA THR A 2 -7.01 14.04 11.03
C THR A 2 -6.73 12.64 10.48
N ASP A 3 -7.79 11.93 10.10
CA ASP A 3 -7.74 10.60 9.50
C ASP A 3 -7.67 10.69 7.97
N ILE A 4 -6.73 9.94 7.38
CA ILE A 4 -6.51 9.87 5.93
C ILE A 4 -6.64 8.41 5.48
N LEU A 5 -7.52 8.16 4.51
CA LEU A 5 -7.67 6.86 3.86
C LEU A 5 -7.11 6.92 2.43
N PHE A 6 -6.11 6.07 2.15
CA PHE A 6 -5.75 5.72 0.78
C PHE A 6 -6.51 4.47 0.35
N MET A 7 -7.19 4.53 -0.79
CA MET A 7 -7.79 3.36 -1.44
C MET A 7 -7.10 3.17 -2.79
N THR A 8 -6.27 2.12 -2.91
CA THR A 8 -5.41 1.92 -4.09
C THR A 8 -5.05 0.44 -4.25
N PRO A 9 -5.00 -0.11 -5.48
CA PRO A 9 -4.43 -1.43 -5.69
C PRO A 9 -2.89 -1.43 -5.60
N TYR A 10 -2.26 -0.26 -5.68
CA TYR A 10 -0.81 -0.11 -5.70
C TYR A 10 -0.28 0.24 -4.32
N TYR A 11 0.35 -0.72 -3.65
CA TYR A 11 1.02 -0.49 -2.37
C TYR A 11 2.17 -1.48 -2.15
N SER A 12 3.03 -1.16 -1.18
CA SER A 12 4.11 -2.06 -0.75
C SER A 12 3.53 -3.43 -0.37
N PRO A 13 4.12 -4.56 -0.79
CA PRO A 13 5.50 -4.73 -1.28
C PRO A 13 5.72 -4.55 -2.79
N GLU A 14 4.70 -4.16 -3.57
CA GLU A 14 4.88 -4.02 -5.01
C GLU A 14 5.95 -2.96 -5.34
N LYS A 15 6.91 -3.32 -6.19
CA LYS A 15 8.03 -2.45 -6.59
C LYS A 15 7.68 -1.65 -7.85
N THR A 16 6.47 -1.10 -7.89
CA THR A 16 6.02 -0.25 -8.99
C THR A 16 6.14 1.22 -8.59
N ALA A 17 6.32 2.09 -9.58
CA ALA A 17 6.34 3.54 -9.34
C ALA A 17 5.12 4.05 -8.54
N PRO A 18 3.86 3.67 -8.84
CA PRO A 18 2.71 4.10 -8.03
C PRO A 18 2.75 3.54 -6.60
N ALA A 19 3.10 2.26 -6.40
CA ALA A 19 3.16 1.65 -5.07
C ALA A 19 4.18 2.35 -4.17
N ILE A 20 5.39 2.64 -4.69
CA ILE A 20 6.43 3.38 -3.97
C ILE A 20 5.97 4.79 -3.61
N ARG A 21 5.35 5.50 -4.55
CA ARG A 21 4.86 6.87 -4.28
C ARG A 21 3.81 6.89 -3.18
N ILE A 22 2.86 5.95 -3.18
CA ILE A 22 1.82 5.89 -2.13
C ILE A 22 2.44 5.48 -0.80
N SER A 23 3.31 4.48 -0.75
CA SER A 23 3.94 4.05 0.51
C SER A 23 4.78 5.16 1.14
N GLU A 24 5.60 5.87 0.36
CA GLU A 24 6.40 7.00 0.85
C GLU A 24 5.52 8.16 1.32
N THR A 25 4.45 8.47 0.59
CA THR A 25 3.49 9.51 0.98
C THR A 25 2.78 9.15 2.28
N ALA A 26 2.28 7.92 2.41
CA ALA A 26 1.63 7.43 3.62
C ALA A 26 2.58 7.52 4.83
N GLN A 27 3.83 7.08 4.68
CA GLN A 27 4.83 7.19 5.75
C GLN A 27 5.15 8.64 6.11
N CYS A 28 5.27 9.54 5.12
CA CYS A 28 5.49 10.97 5.36
C CYS A 28 4.34 11.60 6.14
N LEU A 29 3.09 11.21 5.86
CA LEU A 29 1.91 11.70 6.58
C LEU A 29 1.88 11.17 8.02
N VAL A 30 2.21 9.88 8.23
CA VAL A 30 2.36 9.35 9.59
C VAL A 30 3.42 10.12 10.38
N LYS A 31 4.59 10.40 9.78
CA LYS A 31 5.66 11.21 10.39
C LYS A 31 5.23 12.65 10.73
N ARG A 32 4.20 13.18 10.06
CA ARG A 32 3.61 14.50 10.33
C ARG A 32 2.49 14.47 11.38
N GLY A 33 2.17 13.31 11.95
CA GLY A 33 1.17 13.16 13.01
C GLY A 33 -0.25 12.85 12.53
N TYR A 34 -0.42 12.47 11.27
CA TYR A 34 -1.72 12.02 10.74
C TYR A 34 -1.96 10.54 11.03
N GLN A 35 -3.22 10.17 11.27
CA GLN A 35 -3.65 8.78 11.30
C GLN A 35 -3.91 8.34 9.86
N VAL A 36 -3.09 7.43 9.34
CA VAL A 36 -3.19 6.97 7.95
C VAL A 36 -3.63 5.51 7.91
N THR A 37 -4.65 5.23 7.10
CA THR A 37 -5.07 3.87 6.75
C THR A 37 -4.89 3.68 5.25
N VAL A 38 -4.38 2.52 4.85
CA VAL A 38 -4.26 2.15 3.45
C VAL A 38 -5.07 0.88 3.21
N LEU A 39 -6.12 1.00 2.40
CA LEU A 39 -6.88 -0.12 1.88
C LEU A 39 -6.32 -0.48 0.50
N THR A 40 -5.78 -1.70 0.40
CA THR A 40 -5.09 -2.16 -0.81
C THR A 40 -5.36 -3.63 -1.12
N THR A 41 -4.94 -4.05 -2.32
CA THR A 41 -5.05 -5.44 -2.79
C THR A 41 -3.78 -6.22 -2.44
N PHE A 42 -3.84 -7.56 -2.56
CA PHE A 42 -2.63 -8.37 -2.50
C PHE A 42 -1.68 -8.05 -3.65
N PRO A 43 -0.35 -8.10 -3.43
CA PRO A 43 0.61 -7.84 -4.49
C PRO A 43 0.48 -8.90 -5.59
N ASN A 44 0.54 -8.51 -6.85
CA ASN A 44 0.46 -9.44 -7.97
C ASN A 44 1.27 -9.02 -9.21
N PHE A 45 1.81 -7.80 -9.24
CA PHE A 45 2.68 -7.35 -10.33
C PHE A 45 4.05 -8.06 -10.35
N PRO A 46 4.64 -8.36 -11.53
CA PRO A 46 4.12 -8.16 -12.89
C PRO A 46 3.32 -9.34 -13.43
N THR A 47 3.30 -10.47 -12.71
CA THR A 47 2.80 -11.76 -13.22
C THR A 47 1.28 -11.86 -13.23
N GLY A 48 0.60 -10.99 -12.50
CA GLY A 48 -0.84 -11.08 -12.21
C GLY A 48 -1.18 -12.18 -11.20
N ILE A 49 -0.18 -12.85 -10.62
CA ILE A 49 -0.35 -13.99 -9.71
C ILE A 49 0.00 -13.54 -8.29
N VAL A 50 -0.96 -13.67 -7.37
CA VAL A 50 -0.73 -13.41 -5.94
C VAL A 50 0.30 -14.43 -5.41
N PRO A 51 1.40 -13.98 -4.78
CA PRO A 51 2.40 -14.89 -4.21
C PRO A 51 1.79 -15.80 -3.13
N PRO A 52 2.28 -17.05 -2.97
CA PRO A 52 1.73 -18.01 -2.03
C PRO A 52 1.59 -17.50 -0.59
N GLU A 53 2.56 -16.71 -0.11
CA GLU A 53 2.59 -16.14 1.24
C GLU A 53 1.47 -15.12 1.52
N TYR A 54 0.81 -14.61 0.47
CA TYR A 54 -0.34 -13.70 0.56
C TYR A 54 -1.68 -14.42 0.34
N ARG A 55 -1.69 -15.73 0.08
CA ARG A 55 -2.93 -16.50 -0.09
C ARG A 55 -3.42 -16.95 1.28
N GLY A 56 -4.73 -16.84 1.52
CA GLY A 56 -5.37 -17.34 2.74
C GLY A 56 -5.23 -18.86 2.89
N HIS A 57 -5.38 -19.34 4.13
CA HIS A 57 -5.40 -20.77 4.48
C HIS A 57 -6.79 -21.37 4.35
#